data_AF-A0A2N2L9J8-F1
#
_entry.id   AF-A0A2N2L9J8-F1
#
_cell.length_a   1.000
_cell.length_b   1.000
_cell.length_c   1.000
_cell.angle_alpha   90.00
_cell.angle_beta   90.00
_cell.angle_gamma   90.00
#
_symmetry.space_group_name_H-M   'P 1'
#
loop_
_entity.id
_entity.type
_entity.pdbx_description
1 polymer ?
#
loop_
_entity_poly.entity_id
_entity_poly.type
_entity_poly.pdbx_seq_one_letter_code
_entity_poly.pdbx_strand_id
1 'polypeptide(L)'
;MDRKETFRIAIQAEINSQNLYISLSKSFGKAESATIFSNLVPMEKIHEEKLRAIFESEYPGETLELELNYIPDIKSVDFNEPKNVLEFAISREEKAHAGYVKLAADTADPDLKAMLLRFAEEESYHQTILLTEIQRLQGMIQWYDPSELNGLVEY
;
A
#
# COMPACT_ATOMS: atom_id res chain seq x y z
N MET A 1 -10.73 19.63 5.89
CA MET A 1 -10.52 19.10 4.53
C MET A 1 -11.87 18.65 3.99
N ASP A 2 -12.19 18.92 2.73
CA ASP A 2 -13.46 18.45 2.17
C ASP A 2 -13.38 16.98 1.72
N ARG A 3 -14.55 16.38 1.49
CA ARG A 3 -14.69 14.95 1.17
C ARG A 3 -14.05 14.60 -0.18
N LYS A 4 -14.22 15.45 -1.19
CA LYS A 4 -13.67 15.26 -2.54
C LYS A 4 -12.13 15.29 -2.50
N GLU A 5 -11.56 16.24 -1.77
CA GLU A 5 -10.11 16.34 -1.56
C GLU A 5 -9.56 15.12 -0.81
N THR A 6 -10.32 14.57 0.14
CA THR A 6 -9.93 13.34 0.84
C THR A 6 -9.84 12.15 -0.11
N PHE A 7 -10.82 11.98 -1.01
CA PHE A 7 -10.76 10.95 -2.06
C PHE A 7 -9.56 11.15 -2.98
N ARG A 8 -9.28 12.39 -3.41
CA ARG A 8 -8.12 12.71 -4.24
C ARG A 8 -6.81 12.27 -3.58
N ILE A 9 -6.63 12.62 -2.31
CA ILE A 9 -5.41 12.28 -1.56
C ILE A 9 -5.29 10.76 -1.36
N ALA A 10 -6.38 10.09 -0.97
CA ALA A 10 -6.38 8.64 -0.74
C ALA A 10 -6.10 7.86 -2.04
N ILE A 11 -6.83 8.16 -3.13
CA ILE A 11 -6.61 7.50 -4.44
C ILE A 11 -5.19 7.74 -4.94
N GLN A 12 -4.65 8.95 -4.75
CA GLN A 12 -3.26 9.23 -5.12
C GLN A 12 -2.27 8.43 -4.28
N ALA A 13 -2.54 8.23 -2.99
CA ALA A 13 -1.69 7.41 -2.12
C ALA A 13 -1.64 5.96 -2.61
N GLU A 14 -2.79 5.38 -2.98
CA GLU A 14 -2.87 4.02 -3.51
C GLU A 14 -2.09 3.85 -4.82
N ILE A 15 -2.27 4.76 -5.77
CA ILE A 15 -1.53 4.74 -7.04
C ILE A 15 -0.02 4.86 -6.79
N ASN A 16 0.38 5.68 -5.82
CA ASN A 16 1.79 5.83 -5.45
C ASN A 16 2.36 4.54 -4.83
N SER A 17 1.58 3.81 -4.03
CA SER A 17 1.98 2.53 -3.44
C SER A 17 2.12 1.45 -4.52
N GLN A 18 1.14 1.34 -5.43
CA GLN A 18 1.23 0.44 -6.59
C GLN A 18 2.48 0.71 -7.43
N ASN A 19 2.74 1.99 -7.77
CA ASN A 19 3.91 2.38 -8.55
C ASN A 19 5.23 2.06 -7.82
N LEU A 20 5.25 2.24 -6.50
CA LEU A 20 6.38 1.85 -5.66
C LEU A 20 6.64 0.34 -5.77
N TYR A 21 5.64 -0.50 -5.51
CA TYR A 21 5.80 -1.95 -5.53
C TYR A 21 6.18 -2.49 -6.91
N ILE A 22 5.61 -1.92 -7.98
CA ILE A 22 6.02 -2.22 -9.35
C ILE A 22 7.50 -1.87 -9.55
N SER A 23 7.97 -0.73 -9.02
CA SER A 23 9.38 -0.30 -9.15
C SER A 23 10.33 -1.16 -8.33
N LEU A 24 9.92 -1.55 -7.11
CA LEU A 24 10.71 -2.43 -6.24
C LEU A 24 10.81 -3.85 -6.82
N SER A 25 9.70 -4.41 -7.34
CA SER A 25 9.68 -5.75 -7.95
C SER A 25 10.67 -5.89 -9.13
N LYS A 26 10.92 -4.79 -9.87
CA LYS A 26 11.86 -4.75 -11.00
C LYS A 26 13.31 -4.52 -10.60
N SER A 27 13.55 -3.96 -9.41
CA SER A 27 14.88 -3.56 -8.94
C SER A 27 15.62 -4.67 -8.18
N PHE A 28 14.96 -5.77 -7.84
CA PHE A 28 15.56 -6.88 -7.09
C PHE A 28 16.43 -7.81 -7.96
N GLY A 29 17.68 -8.03 -7.54
CA GLY A 29 18.62 -8.93 -8.21
C GLY A 29 18.36 -10.43 -8.01
N LYS A 30 17.48 -10.82 -7.06
CA LYS A 30 17.06 -12.21 -6.82
C LYS A 30 15.54 -12.33 -6.96
N ALA A 31 15.10 -13.18 -7.88
CA ALA A 31 13.69 -13.29 -8.31
C ALA A 31 12.70 -13.67 -7.19
N GLU A 32 13.15 -14.43 -6.17
CA GLU A 32 12.24 -14.98 -5.14
C GLU A 32 11.75 -13.91 -4.15
N SER A 33 12.62 -13.00 -3.70
CA SER A 33 12.24 -11.90 -2.78
C SER A 33 11.46 -10.79 -3.47
N ALA A 34 11.49 -10.72 -4.81
CA ALA A 34 10.74 -9.73 -5.58
C ALA A 34 9.24 -10.05 -5.66
N THR A 35 8.87 -11.32 -5.47
CA THR A 35 7.48 -11.80 -5.60
C THR A 35 6.55 -11.14 -4.59
N ILE A 36 7.04 -10.82 -3.38
CA ILE A 36 6.21 -10.21 -2.33
C ILE A 36 5.61 -8.87 -2.79
N PHE A 37 6.40 -8.04 -3.49
CA PHE A 37 5.90 -6.76 -4.02
C PHE A 37 4.88 -6.96 -5.14
N SER A 38 5.02 -8.02 -5.95
CA SER A 38 4.02 -8.35 -6.97
C SER A 38 2.69 -8.78 -6.35
N ASN A 39 2.73 -9.39 -5.16
CA ASN A 39 1.54 -9.79 -4.41
C ASN A 39 0.85 -8.62 -3.70
N LEU A 40 1.59 -7.56 -3.33
CA LEU A 40 1.03 -6.36 -2.69
C LEU A 40 0.33 -5.43 -3.69
N VAL A 41 0.80 -5.34 -4.94
CA VAL A 41 0.15 -4.51 -6.00
C VAL A 41 -1.36 -4.74 -6.13
N PRO A 42 -1.89 -5.97 -6.25
CA PRO A 42 -3.33 -6.17 -6.34
C PRO A 42 -4.10 -5.76 -5.07
N MET A 43 -3.47 -5.76 -3.90
CA MET A 43 -4.12 -5.33 -2.65
C MET A 43 -4.37 -3.81 -2.67
N GLU A 44 -3.35 -3.02 -3.01
CA GLU A 44 -3.49 -1.55 -3.19
C GLU A 44 -4.46 -1.19 -4.33
N LYS A 45 -4.52 -2.03 -5.36
CA LYS A 45 -5.47 -1.85 -6.47
C LYS A 45 -6.92 -2.04 -6.00
N ILE A 46 -7.18 -2.95 -5.07
CA ILE A 46 -8.51 -3.13 -4.46
C ILE A 46 -8.88 -1.88 -3.65
N HIS A 47 -7.94 -1.29 -2.91
CA HIS A 47 -8.17 -0.05 -2.18
C HIS A 47 -8.52 1.11 -3.13
N GLU A 48 -7.75 1.27 -4.21
CA GLU A 48 -8.02 2.24 -5.27
C GLU A 48 -9.42 2.05 -5.87
N GLU A 49 -9.77 0.81 -6.23
CA GLU A 49 -11.08 0.47 -6.83
C GLU A 49 -12.24 0.78 -5.88
N LYS A 50 -12.11 0.45 -4.59
CA LYS A 50 -13.11 0.78 -3.55
C LYS A 50 -13.31 2.30 -3.45
N LEU A 51 -12.21 3.07 -3.37
CA LEU A 51 -12.26 4.53 -3.29
C LEU A 51 -12.90 5.15 -4.54
N ARG A 52 -12.55 4.67 -5.73
CA ARG A 52 -13.12 5.14 -7.00
C ARG A 52 -14.61 4.82 -7.12
N ALA A 53 -15.03 3.63 -6.71
CA ALA A 53 -16.43 3.23 -6.77
C ALA A 53 -17.31 4.14 -5.89
N ILE A 54 -16.83 4.47 -4.68
CA ILE A 54 -17.53 5.38 -3.79
C ILE A 54 -17.52 6.80 -4.35
N PHE A 55 -16.38 7.28 -4.84
CA PHE A 55 -16.26 8.60 -5.45
C PHE A 55 -17.24 8.76 -6.63
N GLU A 56 -17.30 7.81 -7.57
CA GLU A 56 -18.21 7.86 -8.71
C GLU A 56 -19.68 7.83 -8.28
N SER A 57 -20.01 7.05 -7.23
CA SER A 57 -21.37 7.01 -6.69
C SER A 57 -21.80 8.34 -6.06
N GLU A 58 -20.87 9.07 -5.46
CA GLU A 58 -21.16 10.33 -4.75
C GLU A 58 -21.03 11.58 -5.65
N TYR A 59 -20.15 11.51 -6.64
CA TYR A 59 -19.81 12.61 -7.55
C TYR A 59 -19.90 12.14 -9.02
N PRO A 60 -21.09 11.72 -9.49
CA PRO A 60 -21.23 11.14 -10.82
C PRO A 60 -20.81 12.12 -11.91
N GLY A 61 -19.91 11.68 -12.79
CA GLY A 61 -19.39 12.47 -13.91
C GLY A 61 -18.33 13.52 -13.54
N GLU A 62 -17.89 13.58 -12.30
CA GLU A 62 -16.77 14.41 -11.87
C GLU A 62 -15.44 13.67 -12.04
N THR A 63 -14.35 14.43 -12.23
CA THR A 63 -13.01 13.87 -12.36
C THR A 63 -12.07 14.42 -11.31
N LEU A 64 -11.19 13.58 -10.79
CA LEU A 64 -10.11 13.97 -9.91
C LEU A 64 -8.83 14.23 -10.72
N GLU A 65 -8.14 15.33 -10.41
CA GLU A 65 -6.80 15.58 -10.93
C GLU A 65 -5.79 14.72 -10.13
N LEU A 66 -5.19 13.74 -10.81
CA LEU A 66 -4.26 12.78 -10.24
C LEU A 66 -2.92 12.82 -10.97
N GLU A 67 -1.84 12.71 -10.21
CA GLU A 67 -0.46 12.59 -10.71
C GLU A 67 -0.12 11.12 -10.96
N LEU A 68 -0.50 10.59 -12.12
CA LEU A 68 -0.33 9.16 -12.45
C LEU A 68 1.13 8.73 -12.69
N ASN A 69 1.99 9.68 -13.05
CA ASN A 69 3.39 9.41 -13.42
C ASN A 69 4.37 9.66 -12.27
N TYR A 70 3.88 9.74 -11.02
CA TYR A 70 4.75 9.86 -9.87
C TYR A 70 5.58 8.59 -9.70
N ILE A 71 6.90 8.74 -9.81
CA ILE A 71 7.87 7.69 -9.51
C ILE A 71 8.46 8.01 -8.13
N PRO A 72 8.26 7.15 -7.12
CA PRO A 72 8.87 7.33 -5.82
C PRO A 72 10.40 7.43 -5.94
N ASP A 73 11.01 8.37 -5.22
CA ASP A 73 12.47 8.46 -5.17
C ASP A 73 13.02 7.29 -4.35
N ILE A 74 13.51 6.27 -5.05
CA ILE A 74 14.13 5.07 -4.48
C ILE A 74 15.66 5.11 -4.57
N LYS A 75 16.27 6.23 -5.02
CA LYS A 75 17.72 6.30 -5.27
C LYS A 75 18.57 6.17 -4.01
N SER A 76 18.00 6.45 -2.84
CA SER A 76 18.67 6.34 -1.54
C SER A 76 18.66 4.91 -0.98
N VAL A 77 17.92 3.98 -1.60
CA VAL A 77 17.82 2.60 -1.13
C VAL A 77 18.98 1.78 -1.67
N ASP A 78 19.67 1.06 -0.79
CA ASP A 78 20.68 0.08 -1.20
C ASP A 78 20.01 -1.22 -1.65
N PHE A 79 19.98 -1.44 -2.96
CA PHE A 79 19.37 -2.62 -3.59
C PHE A 79 20.21 -3.88 -3.53
N ASN A 80 21.46 -3.80 -3.02
CA ASN A 80 22.29 -5.00 -2.86
C ASN A 80 21.87 -5.85 -1.65
N GLU A 81 21.18 -5.23 -0.69
CA GLU A 81 20.71 -5.87 0.53
C GLU A 81 19.18 -5.97 0.54
N PRO A 82 18.60 -7.16 0.27
CA PRO A 82 17.14 -7.40 0.27
C PRO A 82 16.40 -6.83 1.47
N LYS A 83 17.01 -6.93 2.66
CA LYS A 83 16.47 -6.42 3.92
C LYS A 83 16.26 -4.91 3.89
N ASN A 84 17.21 -4.14 3.35
CA ASN A 84 17.11 -2.68 3.31
C ASN A 84 15.95 -2.22 2.43
N VAL A 85 15.68 -2.94 1.34
CA VAL A 85 14.55 -2.63 0.45
C VAL A 85 13.20 -2.98 1.11
N LEU A 86 13.13 -4.09 1.84
CA LEU A 86 11.95 -4.46 2.62
C LEU A 86 11.70 -3.48 3.77
N GLU A 87 12.75 -3.05 4.49
CA GLU A 87 12.64 -2.02 5.53
C GLU A 87 12.19 -0.68 4.95
N PHE A 88 12.68 -0.32 3.75
CA PHE A 88 12.18 0.84 3.04
C PHE A 88 10.69 0.70 2.72
N ALA A 89 10.23 -0.44 2.17
CA ALA A 89 8.82 -0.68 1.92
C ALA A 89 7.98 -0.60 3.19
N ILE A 90 8.42 -1.19 4.31
CA ILE A 90 7.74 -1.08 5.61
C ILE A 90 7.57 0.39 6.02
N SER A 91 8.61 1.22 5.87
CA SER A 91 8.50 2.66 6.18
C SER A 91 7.48 3.39 5.31
N ARG A 92 7.15 2.86 4.12
CA ARG A 92 6.14 3.41 3.23
C ARG A 92 4.74 3.04 3.69
N GLU A 93 4.53 1.81 4.12
CA GLU A 93 3.27 1.37 4.75
C GLU A 93 3.03 2.10 6.08
N GLU A 94 4.07 2.32 6.89
CA GLU A 94 3.96 3.11 8.13
C GLU A 94 3.49 4.54 7.84
N LYS A 95 4.01 5.12 6.75
CA LYS A 95 3.60 6.45 6.29
C LYS A 95 2.17 6.45 5.73
N ALA A 96 1.77 5.40 5.00
CA ALA A 96 0.41 5.25 4.47
C ALA A 96 -0.59 5.12 5.62
N HIS A 97 -0.34 4.21 6.57
CA HIS A 97 -1.11 4.06 7.80
C HIS A 97 -1.29 5.39 8.54
N ALA A 98 -0.18 6.09 8.83
CA ALA A 98 -0.24 7.39 9.52
C ALA A 98 -1.00 8.44 8.69
N GLY A 99 -0.88 8.40 7.36
CA GLY A 99 -1.65 9.21 6.44
C GLY A 99 -3.14 8.97 6.58
N TYR A 100 -3.57 7.72 6.54
CA TYR A 100 -4.96 7.32 6.70
C TYR A 100 -5.55 7.69 8.06
N VAL A 101 -4.83 7.41 9.15
CA VAL A 101 -5.23 7.83 10.51
C VAL A 101 -5.41 9.35 10.59
N LYS A 102 -4.51 10.11 9.95
CA LYS A 102 -4.62 11.57 9.91
C LYS A 102 -5.83 12.04 9.09
N LEU A 103 -6.04 11.49 7.89
CA LEU A 103 -7.23 11.79 7.07
C LEU A 103 -8.53 11.48 7.83
N ALA A 104 -8.56 10.36 8.55
CA ALA A 104 -9.69 9.95 9.38
C ALA A 104 -9.95 10.90 10.57
N ALA A 105 -8.91 11.52 11.12
CA ALA A 105 -9.03 12.53 12.17
C ALA A 105 -9.53 13.88 11.61
N ASP A 106 -9.14 14.22 10.38
CA ASP A 106 -9.44 15.50 9.73
C ASP A 106 -10.79 15.53 8.99
N THR A 107 -11.46 14.38 8.84
CA THR A 107 -12.80 14.27 8.25
C THR A 107 -13.91 14.36 9.31
N ALA A 108 -14.99 15.09 8.98
CA ALA A 108 -16.19 15.19 9.80
C ALA A 108 -17.22 14.09 9.50
N ASP A 109 -17.02 13.33 8.43
CA ASP A 109 -17.95 12.31 7.97
C ASP A 109 -17.65 10.96 8.61
N PRO A 110 -18.62 10.35 9.34
CA PRO A 110 -18.37 9.13 10.10
C PRO A 110 -18.13 7.90 9.21
N ASP A 111 -18.76 7.80 8.05
CA ASP A 111 -18.64 6.64 7.17
C ASP A 111 -17.28 6.65 6.45
N LEU A 112 -16.86 7.82 5.96
CA LEU A 112 -15.52 8.00 5.40
C LEU A 112 -14.44 7.83 6.47
N LYS A 113 -14.68 8.32 7.69
CA LYS A 113 -13.76 8.08 8.81
C LYS A 113 -13.56 6.58 9.06
N ALA A 114 -14.65 5.81 9.13
CA ALA A 114 -14.57 4.37 9.35
C ALA A 114 -13.81 3.67 8.22
N MET A 115 -14.07 4.05 6.96
CA MET A 115 -13.34 3.51 5.81
C MET A 115 -11.84 3.82 5.86
N LEU A 116 -11.45 5.06 6.15
CA LEU A 116 -10.03 5.45 6.24
C LEU A 116 -9.31 4.72 7.37
N LEU A 117 -9.97 4.51 8.52
CA LEU A 117 -9.40 3.71 9.61
C LEU A 117 -9.22 2.25 9.22
N ARG A 118 -10.17 1.69 8.44
CA ARG A 118 -10.03 0.35 7.89
C ARG A 118 -8.83 0.25 6.93
N PHE A 119 -8.65 1.20 6.02
CA PHE A 119 -7.45 1.22 5.17
C PHE A 119 -6.18 1.31 6.00
N ALA A 120 -6.13 2.13 7.06
CA ALA A 120 -4.98 2.15 7.97
C ALA A 120 -4.69 0.77 8.60
N GLU A 121 -5.72 0.02 9.00
CA GLU A 121 -5.54 -1.35 9.49
C GLU A 121 -5.01 -2.28 8.39
N GLU A 122 -5.50 -2.15 7.16
CA GLU A 122 -5.06 -2.90 5.98
C GLU A 122 -3.56 -2.66 5.68
N GLU A 123 -3.08 -1.42 5.76
CA GLU A 123 -1.64 -1.08 5.67
C GLU A 123 -0.79 -1.77 6.75
N SER A 124 -1.35 -2.00 7.93
CA SER A 124 -0.63 -2.69 9.03
C SER A 124 -0.46 -4.19 8.72
N TYR A 125 -1.40 -4.78 7.96
CA TYR A 125 -1.24 -6.13 7.46
C TYR A 125 -0.15 -6.20 6.39
N HIS A 126 -0.07 -5.23 5.47
CA HIS A 126 1.04 -5.16 4.50
C HIS A 126 2.41 -5.08 5.19
N GLN A 127 2.54 -4.28 6.25
CA GLN A 127 3.75 -4.26 7.09
C GLN A 127 4.10 -5.63 7.65
N THR A 128 3.10 -6.36 8.14
CA THR A 128 3.28 -7.71 8.70
C THR A 128 3.77 -8.69 7.63
N ILE A 129 3.23 -8.60 6.41
CA ILE A 129 3.65 -9.39 5.25
C ILE A 129 5.14 -9.13 4.94
N LEU A 130 5.53 -7.85 4.86
CA LEU A 130 6.91 -7.45 4.59
C LEU A 130 7.88 -7.87 5.71
N LEU A 131 7.49 -7.73 6.98
CA LEU A 131 8.28 -8.16 8.14
C LEU A 131 8.47 -9.68 8.16
N THR A 132 7.44 -10.43 7.80
CA THR A 132 7.50 -11.89 7.69
C THR A 132 8.51 -12.32 6.63
N GLU A 133 8.56 -11.61 5.50
CA GLU A 133 9.57 -11.86 4.47
C GLU A 133 11.00 -11.56 4.96
N ILE A 134 11.21 -10.50 5.76
CA ILE A 134 12.51 -10.25 6.41
C ILE A 134 12.89 -11.43 7.33
N GLN A 135 11.96 -11.90 8.17
CA GLN A 135 12.19 -13.02 9.09
C GLN A 135 12.52 -14.32 8.34
N ARG A 136 11.84 -14.57 7.21
CA ARG A 136 12.12 -15.70 6.32
C ARG A 136 13.53 -15.61 5.74
N LEU A 137 13.94 -14.45 5.21
CA LEU A 137 15.29 -14.23 4.67
C LEU A 137 16.40 -14.38 5.72
N GLN A 138 16.09 -14.09 6.99
CA GLN A 138 17.00 -14.30 8.12
C GLN A 138 17.00 -15.75 8.64
N GLY A 139 16.19 -16.64 8.07
CA GLY A 139 16.08 -18.04 8.49
C GLY A 139 15.34 -18.24 9.81
N MET A 140 14.62 -17.23 10.31
CA MET A 140 13.81 -17.31 11.54
C MET A 140 12.51 -18.10 11.31
N ILE A 141 12.07 -18.20 10.06
CA ILE A 141 10.88 -18.97 9.64
C ILE A 141 11.33 -20.01 8.61
N GLN A 142 11.25 -21.30 8.95
CA GLN A 142 11.64 -22.40 8.08
C GLN A 142 10.49 -22.98 7.25
N TRP A 143 9.24 -22.73 7.65
CA TRP A 143 8.03 -23.12 6.91
C TRP A 143 7.23 -21.85 6.63
N TYR A 144 7.29 -21.40 5.39
CA TYR A 144 6.48 -20.30 4.88
C TYR A 144 5.74 -20.84 3.66
N ASP A 145 4.42 -20.96 3.76
CA ASP A 145 3.57 -21.24 2.62
C ASP A 145 2.97 -19.91 2.14
N PRO A 146 3.36 -19.40 0.95
CA PRO A 146 2.80 -18.17 0.40
C PRO A 146 1.28 -18.19 0.27
N SER A 147 0.62 -19.36 0.26
CA SER A 147 -0.84 -19.48 0.26
C SER A 147 -1.48 -19.11 1.59
N GLU A 148 -0.75 -19.07 2.71
CA GLU A 148 -1.26 -18.51 3.98
C GLU A 148 -1.50 -17.01 3.87
N LEU A 149 -0.81 -16.31 2.97
CA LEU A 149 -1.14 -14.93 2.63
C LEU A 149 -2.53 -14.80 2.01
N ASN A 150 -3.05 -15.82 1.32
CA ASN A 150 -4.41 -15.77 0.77
C ASN A 150 -5.49 -15.71 1.86
N GLY A 151 -5.18 -16.14 3.09
CA GLY A 151 -6.05 -15.92 4.24
C GLY A 151 -6.07 -14.46 4.73
N LEU A 152 -5.11 -13.65 4.27
CA LEU A 152 -4.98 -12.21 4.50
C LEU A 152 -5.42 -11.39 3.28
N VAL A 153 -5.68 -12.03 2.12
CA VAL A 153 -6.16 -11.36 0.92
C VAL A 153 -7.61 -10.95 1.13
N GLU A 154 -7.86 -9.66 1.04
CA GLU A 154 -9.19 -9.06 1.11
C GLU A 154 -10.09 -9.53 -0.03
N TYR A 155 -11.37 -9.78 0.30
CA TYR A 155 -12.48 -9.90 -0.66
C TYR A 155 -13.29 -8.61 -0.73
#